data_AF-A0A8D8NS37-F1
#
_entry.id   AF-A0A8D8NS37-F1
#
_cell.length_a   1.000
_cell.length_b   1.000
_cell.length_c   1.000
_cell.angle_alpha   90.00
_cell.angle_beta   90.00
_cell.angle_gamma   90.00
#
_symmetry.space_group_name_H-M   'P 1'
#
loop_
_entity.id
_entity.type
_entity.pdbx_description
1 polymer ?
#
loop_
_entity_poly.entity_id
_entity_poly.type
_entity_poly.pdbx_seq_one_letter_code
_entity_poly.pdbx_strand_id
1 'polypeptide(L)'
;KENGLLSSSKKTRDDIDRELRLKSEIDVYINYCIDQINDKISFWTDKYQREVKAFDADIARHRDHTAELKVKYEEMVILYKHREKEIKICAESRKEREKQMAFADMQLRSAIKIQAWWRGTMVRKGLGPFKKKKKSKPPKASKKGKKGK
;
A
#
# COMPACT_ATOMS: atom_id res chain seq x y z
N LYS A 1 -1.24 102.33 43.28
CA LYS A 1 -0.32 101.37 42.59
C LYS A 1 -0.43 99.97 43.19
N GLU A 2 -0.40 99.83 44.51
CA GLU A 2 -0.49 98.54 45.24
C GLU A 2 -1.80 97.76 45.01
N ASN A 3 -2.97 98.42 45.08
CA ASN A 3 -4.26 97.76 44.79
C ASN A 3 -4.37 97.20 43.36
N GLY A 4 -3.69 97.81 42.38
CA GLY A 4 -3.64 97.31 41.01
C GLY A 4 -2.79 96.05 40.87
N LEU A 5 -1.67 95.99 41.59
CA LEU A 5 -0.79 94.81 41.67
C LEU A 5 -1.51 93.63 42.34
N LEU A 6 -2.24 93.87 43.42
CA LEU A 6 -3.06 92.85 44.10
C LEU A 6 -4.17 92.29 43.20
N SER A 7 -4.84 93.16 42.44
CA SER A 7 -5.86 92.72 41.46
C SER A 7 -5.24 91.90 40.33
N SER A 8 -4.06 92.29 39.84
CA SER A 8 -3.35 91.54 38.79
C SER A 8 -2.89 90.17 39.30
N SER A 9 -2.36 90.10 40.52
CA SER A 9 -1.92 88.85 41.14
C SER A 9 -3.08 87.87 41.35
N LYS A 10 -4.25 88.36 41.81
CA LYS A 10 -5.46 87.53 41.91
C LYS A 10 -5.89 86.98 40.55
N LYS A 11 -5.94 87.83 39.53
CA LYS A 11 -6.32 87.43 38.17
C LYS A 11 -5.40 86.35 37.61
N THR A 12 -4.08 86.53 37.74
CA THR A 12 -3.10 85.53 37.30
C THR A 12 -3.25 84.20 38.03
N ARG A 13 -3.59 84.22 39.33
CA ARG A 13 -3.84 83.00 40.10
C ARG A 13 -5.08 82.27 39.59
N ASP A 14 -6.17 82.99 39.35
CA ASP A 14 -7.41 82.41 38.84
C ASP A 14 -7.24 81.85 37.41
N ASP A 15 -6.41 82.49 36.58
CA ASP A 15 -6.01 81.99 35.26
C ASP A 15 -5.20 80.69 35.39
N ILE A 16 -4.23 80.62 36.31
CA ILE A 16 -3.46 79.39 36.59
C ILE A 16 -4.38 78.26 37.06
N ASP A 17 -5.31 78.52 37.99
CA ASP A 17 -6.24 77.51 38.49
C ASP A 17 -7.16 76.98 37.37
N ARG A 18 -7.59 77.85 36.45
CA ARG A 18 -8.33 77.44 35.25
C ARG A 18 -7.49 76.56 34.33
N GLU A 19 -6.27 76.98 34.02
CA GLU A 19 -5.35 76.21 33.16
C GLU A 19 -5.05 74.83 33.76
N LEU A 20 -4.83 74.74 35.08
CA LEU A 20 -4.62 73.46 35.77
C LEU A 20 -5.85 72.55 35.68
N ARG A 21 -7.06 73.10 35.80
CA ARG A 21 -8.30 72.34 35.64
C ARG A 21 -8.46 71.83 34.21
N LEU A 22 -8.29 72.71 33.22
CA LEU A 22 -8.34 72.33 31.80
C LEU A 22 -7.32 71.24 31.47
N LYS A 23 -6.08 71.40 31.96
CA LYS A 23 -5.06 70.36 31.83
C LYS A 23 -5.52 69.04 32.42
N SER A 24 -6.09 69.04 33.62
CA SER A 24 -6.57 67.80 34.25
C SER A 24 -7.69 67.12 33.44
N GLU A 25 -8.60 67.89 32.84
CA GLU A 25 -9.68 67.38 31.99
C GLU A 25 -9.13 66.80 30.67
N ILE A 26 -8.12 67.46 30.08
CA ILE A 26 -7.40 66.97 28.90
C ILE A 26 -6.66 65.66 29.21
N ASP A 27 -5.95 65.60 30.34
CA ASP A 27 -5.20 64.42 30.77
C ASP A 27 -6.15 63.22 30.97
N VAL A 28 -7.33 63.43 31.58
CA VAL A 28 -8.36 62.39 31.73
C VAL A 28 -8.85 61.90 30.36
N TYR A 29 -9.14 62.81 29.43
CA TYR A 29 -9.60 62.43 28.10
C TYR A 29 -8.53 61.67 27.30
N ILE A 30 -7.27 62.11 27.34
CA ILE A 30 -6.16 61.43 26.68
C ILE A 30 -5.97 60.03 27.26
N ASN A 31 -5.97 59.89 28.59
CA ASN A 31 -5.84 58.57 29.23
C ASN A 31 -7.00 57.65 28.84
N TYR A 32 -8.24 58.16 28.80
CA TYR A 32 -9.38 57.40 28.30
C TYR A 32 -9.18 56.92 26.85
N CYS A 33 -8.64 57.77 25.97
CA CYS A 33 -8.35 57.37 24.58
C CYS A 33 -7.23 56.33 24.49
N ILE A 34 -6.19 56.47 25.32
CA ILE A 34 -5.10 55.50 25.44
C ILE A 34 -5.65 54.15 25.88
N ASP A 35 -6.51 54.10 26.89
CA ASP A 35 -7.13 52.87 27.38
C ASP A 35 -7.96 52.19 26.29
N GLN A 36 -8.78 52.94 25.56
CA GLN A 36 -9.57 52.42 24.42
C GLN A 36 -8.69 51.84 23.31
N ILE A 37 -7.53 52.43 23.04
CA ILE A 37 -6.57 51.92 22.05
C ILE A 37 -5.89 50.66 22.59
N ASN A 38 -5.49 50.65 23.86
CA ASN A 38 -4.87 49.49 24.51
C ASN A 38 -5.83 48.29 24.56
N ASP A 39 -7.11 48.50 24.83
CA ASP A 39 -8.13 47.46 24.79
C ASP A 39 -8.25 46.85 23.39
N LYS A 40 -8.23 47.69 22.34
CA LYS A 40 -8.23 47.21 20.95
C LYS A 40 -6.96 46.43 20.63
N ILE A 41 -5.79 46.92 21.05
CA ILE A 41 -4.51 46.23 20.85
C ILE A 41 -4.58 44.86 21.53
N SER A 42 -4.97 44.80 22.80
CA SER A 42 -5.11 43.56 23.56
C SER A 42 -6.05 42.56 22.88
N PHE A 43 -7.24 43.02 22.46
CA PHE A 43 -8.20 42.19 21.73
C PHE A 43 -7.60 41.60 20.45
N TRP A 44 -6.98 42.43 19.61
CA TRP A 44 -6.41 41.97 18.35
C TRP A 44 -5.19 41.05 18.57
N THR A 45 -4.34 41.37 19.55
CA THR A 45 -3.21 40.51 19.93
C THR A 45 -3.70 39.13 20.34
N ASP A 46 -4.67 39.04 21.25
CA ASP A 46 -5.21 37.76 21.71
C ASP A 46 -5.94 36.99 20.59
N LYS A 47 -6.72 37.68 19.76
CA LYS A 47 -7.37 37.08 18.57
C LYS A 47 -6.34 36.44 17.64
N TYR A 48 -5.32 37.18 17.22
CA TYR A 48 -4.33 36.67 16.29
C TYR A 48 -3.42 35.61 16.91
N GLN A 49 -3.10 35.72 18.20
CA GLN A 49 -2.37 34.66 18.91
C GLN A 49 -3.15 33.34 18.92
N ARG A 50 -4.48 33.38 19.14
CA ARG A 50 -5.34 32.20 19.05
C ARG A 50 -5.39 31.63 17.63
N GLU A 51 -5.56 32.48 16.62
CA GLU A 51 -5.62 32.05 15.22
C GLU A 51 -4.30 31.42 14.77
N VAL A 52 -3.16 32.03 15.10
CA VAL A 52 -1.83 31.46 14.80
C VAL A 52 -1.65 30.10 15.46
N LYS A 53 -1.99 29.96 16.76
CA LYS A 53 -1.93 28.66 17.44
C LYS A 53 -2.82 27.60 16.81
N ALA A 54 -4.01 27.97 16.36
CA ALA A 54 -4.92 27.06 15.66
C ALA A 54 -4.34 26.61 14.32
N PHE A 55 -3.80 27.55 13.52
CA PHE A 55 -3.16 27.23 12.25
C PHE A 55 -1.90 26.37 12.43
N ASP A 56 -1.08 26.64 13.44
CA ASP A 56 0.09 25.82 13.74
C ASP A 56 -0.31 24.38 14.11
N ALA A 57 -1.40 24.22 14.88
CA ALA A 57 -1.95 22.91 15.19
C ALA A 57 -2.49 22.20 13.93
N ASP A 58 -3.17 22.92 13.03
CA ASP A 58 -3.64 22.37 11.74
C ASP A 58 -2.46 21.92 10.87
N ILE A 59 -1.43 22.76 10.75
CA ILE A 59 -0.21 22.45 9.99
C ILE A 59 0.46 21.20 10.57
N ALA A 60 0.58 21.09 11.89
CA ALA A 60 1.15 19.91 12.55
C ALA A 60 0.32 18.66 12.22
N ARG A 61 -1.01 18.71 12.37
CA ARG A 61 -1.91 17.59 12.04
C ARG A 61 -1.77 17.14 10.59
N HIS A 62 -1.73 18.07 9.65
CA HIS A 62 -1.56 17.75 8.23
C HIS A 62 -0.19 17.15 7.91
N ARG A 63 0.88 17.63 8.57
CA ARG A 63 2.22 17.05 8.45
C ARG A 63 2.27 15.62 8.97
N ASP A 64 1.71 15.37 10.14
CA ASP A 64 1.65 14.03 10.74
C ASP A 64 0.86 13.07 9.85
N HIS A 65 -0.31 13.50 9.38
CA HIS A 65 -1.13 12.70 8.46
C HIS A 65 -0.40 12.38 7.15
N THR A 66 0.33 13.36 6.59
CA THR A 66 1.13 13.15 5.37
C THR A 66 2.26 12.16 5.61
N ALA A 67 2.93 12.22 6.77
CA ALA A 67 3.97 11.28 7.15
C ALA A 67 3.41 9.85 7.29
N GLU A 68 2.26 9.69 7.96
CA GLU A 68 1.58 8.39 8.08
C GLU A 68 1.19 7.80 6.72
N LEU A 69 0.61 8.62 5.84
CA LEU A 69 0.25 8.18 4.49
C LEU A 69 1.47 7.76 3.68
N LYS A 70 2.59 8.46 3.83
CA LYS A 70 3.85 8.11 3.16
C LYS A 70 4.37 6.76 3.63
N VAL A 71 4.35 6.47 4.93
CA VAL A 71 4.74 5.16 5.48
C VAL A 71 3.84 4.06 4.92
N LYS A 72 2.51 4.23 4.98
CA LYS A 72 1.55 3.27 4.42
C LYS A 72 1.79 3.02 2.93
N TYR A 73 2.08 4.07 2.17
CA TYR A 73 2.38 3.95 0.75
C TYR A 73 3.65 3.13 0.50
N GLU A 74 4.72 3.40 1.25
CA GLU A 74 5.98 2.64 1.14
C GLU A 74 5.78 1.15 1.47
N GLU A 75 5.01 0.84 2.52
CA GLU A 75 4.62 -0.54 2.86
C GLU A 75 3.84 -1.22 1.73
N MET A 76 2.85 -0.53 1.14
CA MET A 76 2.06 -1.05 0.03
C MET A 76 2.92 -1.29 -1.22
N VAL A 77 3.88 -0.42 -1.51
CA VAL A 77 4.82 -0.60 -2.63
C VAL A 77 5.68 -1.84 -2.43
N ILE A 78 6.18 -2.08 -1.21
CA ILE A 78 6.95 -3.28 -0.87
C ILE A 78 6.09 -4.52 -1.07
N LEU A 79 4.87 -4.53 -0.52
CA LEU A 79 3.93 -5.64 -0.63
C LEU A 79 3.57 -5.94 -2.09
N TYR A 80 3.30 -4.90 -2.89
CA TYR A 80 3.01 -5.03 -4.31
C TYR A 80 4.17 -5.70 -5.06
N LYS A 81 5.40 -5.21 -4.86
CA LYS A 81 6.60 -5.78 -5.48
C LYS A 81 6.82 -7.23 -5.08
N HIS A 82 6.54 -7.57 -3.83
CA HIS A 82 6.63 -8.96 -3.35
C HIS A 82 5.63 -9.86 -4.07
N ARG A 83 4.35 -9.47 -4.07
CA ARG A 83 3.28 -10.22 -4.75
C ARG A 83 3.52 -10.36 -6.24
N GLU A 84 4.02 -9.31 -6.89
CA GLU A 84 4.36 -9.35 -8.32
C GLU A 84 5.43 -10.42 -8.60
N LYS A 85 6.45 -10.54 -7.74
CA LYS A 85 7.46 -11.60 -7.85
C LYS A 85 6.85 -12.98 -7.65
N GLU A 86 6.01 -13.16 -6.63
CA GLU A 86 5.33 -14.44 -6.37
C GLU A 86 4.48 -14.88 -7.56
N ILE A 87 3.68 -13.96 -8.13
CA ILE A 87 2.86 -14.23 -9.31
C ILE A 87 3.71 -14.68 -10.50
N LYS A 88 4.86 -14.01 -10.75
CA LYS A 88 5.80 -14.38 -11.82
C LYS A 88 6.34 -15.80 -11.61
N ILE A 89 6.81 -16.11 -10.40
CA ILE A 89 7.33 -17.45 -10.05
C ILE A 89 6.23 -18.52 -10.23
N CYS A 90 5.01 -18.25 -9.77
CA CYS A 90 3.89 -19.17 -9.96
C CYS A 90 3.55 -19.38 -11.44
N ALA A 91 3.54 -18.33 -12.24
CA ALA A 91 3.28 -18.41 -13.67
C ALA A 91 4.34 -19.26 -14.40
N GLU A 92 5.62 -19.04 -14.10
CA GLU A 92 6.74 -19.81 -14.65
C GLU A 92 6.65 -21.29 -14.23
N SER A 93 6.40 -21.55 -12.94
CA SER A 93 6.25 -22.90 -12.41
C SER A 93 5.08 -23.65 -13.05
N ARG A 94 3.96 -22.96 -13.30
CA ARG A 94 2.81 -23.54 -14.02
C ARG A 94 3.16 -23.88 -15.46
N LYS A 95 3.81 -22.96 -16.17
CA LYS A 95 4.25 -23.16 -17.56
C LYS A 95 5.21 -24.34 -17.68
N GLU A 96 6.14 -24.48 -16.74
CA GLU A 96 7.10 -25.58 -16.75
C GLU A 96 6.41 -26.93 -16.46
N ARG A 97 5.49 -26.96 -15.50
CA ARG A 97 4.67 -28.16 -15.22
C ARG A 97 3.85 -28.57 -16.45
N GLU A 98 3.22 -27.62 -17.13
CA GLU A 98 2.44 -27.90 -18.35
C GLU A 98 3.32 -28.50 -19.45
N LYS A 99 4.55 -27.99 -19.67
CA LYS A 99 5.51 -28.58 -20.61
C LYS A 99 5.92 -29.99 -20.23
N GLN A 100 6.23 -30.22 -18.94
CA GLN A 100 6.61 -31.54 -18.45
C GLN A 100 5.49 -32.56 -18.66
N MET A 101 4.25 -32.17 -18.35
CA MET A 101 3.07 -33.01 -18.59
C MET A 101 2.86 -33.30 -20.07
N ALA A 102 2.98 -32.30 -20.94
CA ALA A 102 2.86 -32.49 -22.39
C ALA A 102 3.94 -33.42 -22.95
N PHE A 103 5.19 -33.29 -22.46
CA PHE A 103 6.29 -34.15 -22.86
C PHE A 103 6.09 -35.59 -22.37
N ALA A 104 5.65 -35.78 -21.12
CA ALA A 104 5.33 -37.09 -20.57
C ALA A 104 4.19 -37.78 -21.35
N ASP A 105 3.13 -37.05 -21.72
CA ASP A 105 2.05 -37.58 -22.55
C ASP A 105 2.55 -38.01 -23.94
N MET A 106 3.39 -37.19 -24.58
CA MET A 106 4.00 -37.53 -25.87
C MET A 106 4.87 -38.80 -25.78
N GLN A 107 5.67 -38.92 -24.72
CA GLN A 107 6.47 -40.13 -24.47
C GLN A 107 5.57 -41.35 -24.26
N LEU A 108 4.53 -41.23 -23.44
CA LEU A 108 3.59 -42.32 -23.17
C LEU A 108 2.92 -42.80 -24.47
N ARG A 109 2.41 -41.87 -25.30
CA ARG A 109 1.82 -42.21 -26.60
C ARG A 109 2.80 -42.92 -27.52
N SER A 110 4.05 -42.47 -27.54
CA SER A 110 5.12 -43.08 -28.34
C SER A 110 5.47 -44.49 -27.83
N ALA A 111 5.59 -44.66 -26.51
CA ALA A 111 5.82 -45.94 -25.87
C ALA A 111 4.68 -46.93 -26.17
N ILE A 112 3.41 -46.48 -26.09
CA ILE A 112 2.24 -47.31 -26.44
C ILE A 112 2.32 -47.77 -27.90
N LYS A 113 2.69 -46.90 -28.85
CA LYS A 113 2.85 -47.27 -30.26
C LYS A 113 3.93 -48.35 -30.46
N ILE A 114 5.10 -48.17 -29.85
CA ILE A 114 6.21 -49.13 -29.91
C ILE A 114 5.78 -50.47 -29.30
N GLN A 115 5.15 -50.40 -28.12
CA GLN A 115 4.62 -51.54 -27.41
C GLN A 115 3.59 -52.32 -28.23
N ALA A 116 2.64 -51.63 -28.87
CA ALA A 116 1.63 -52.24 -29.73
C ALA A 116 2.26 -52.88 -30.97
N TRP A 117 3.20 -52.18 -31.62
CA TRP A 117 3.96 -52.71 -32.75
C TRP A 117 4.73 -53.98 -32.38
N TRP A 118 5.42 -53.98 -31.24
CA TRP A 118 6.17 -55.14 -30.76
C TRP A 118 5.26 -56.31 -30.43
N ARG A 119 4.17 -56.09 -29.67
CA ARG A 119 3.18 -57.14 -29.36
C ARG A 119 2.58 -57.74 -30.63
N GLY A 120 2.20 -56.91 -31.61
CA GLY A 120 1.73 -57.38 -32.91
C GLY A 120 2.79 -58.18 -33.67
N THR A 121 4.06 -57.78 -33.59
CA THR A 121 5.18 -58.49 -34.21
C THR A 121 5.42 -59.84 -33.55
N MET A 122 5.37 -59.92 -32.21
CA MET A 122 5.48 -61.18 -31.48
C MET A 122 4.40 -62.17 -31.91
N VAL A 123 3.14 -61.72 -32.06
CA VAL A 123 2.04 -62.57 -32.52
C VAL A 123 2.24 -63.02 -33.97
N ARG A 124 2.49 -62.08 -34.89
CA ARG A 124 2.66 -62.39 -36.33
C ARG A 124 3.84 -63.32 -36.62
N LYS A 125 4.95 -63.14 -35.90
CA LYS A 125 6.15 -63.98 -36.03
C LYS A 125 6.13 -65.23 -35.13
N GLY A 126 5.09 -65.43 -34.31
CA GLY A 126 4.99 -66.56 -33.40
C GLY A 126 6.16 -66.65 -32.42
N LEU A 127 6.58 -65.50 -31.88
CA LEU A 127 7.65 -65.41 -30.89
C LEU A 127 7.11 -65.66 -29.48
N GLY A 128 7.95 -66.20 -28.60
CA GLY A 128 7.61 -66.42 -27.19
C GLY A 128 6.37 -67.30 -27.00
N PRO A 129 5.39 -66.90 -26.16
CA PRO A 129 4.17 -67.67 -25.88
C PRO A 129 3.28 -67.95 -27.11
N PHE A 130 3.44 -67.20 -28.19
CA PHE A 130 2.61 -67.30 -29.40
C PHE A 130 3.17 -68.28 -30.44
N LYS A 131 4.27 -68.98 -30.13
CA LYS A 131 4.87 -69.97 -31.03
C LYS A 131 3.89 -71.12 -31.27
N LYS A 132 3.50 -71.34 -32.53
CA LYS A 132 2.61 -72.46 -32.90
C LYS A 132 3.26 -73.77 -32.46
N LYS A 133 2.60 -74.51 -31.55
CA LYS A 133 3.03 -75.85 -31.15
C LYS A 133 3.11 -76.72 -32.41
N LYS A 134 4.26 -77.36 -32.66
CA LYS A 134 4.39 -78.35 -33.74
C LYS A 134 3.28 -79.39 -33.54
N LYS A 135 2.38 -79.55 -34.52
CA LYS A 135 1.41 -80.64 -34.51
C LYS A 135 2.20 -81.95 -34.38
N SER A 136 2.06 -82.65 -33.26
CA SER A 136 2.63 -83.99 -33.12
C SER A 136 1.97 -84.87 -34.18
N LYS A 137 2.79 -85.55 -35.00
CA LYS A 137 2.29 -86.55 -35.95
C LYS A 137 1.42 -87.56 -35.20
N PRO A 138 0.28 -88.01 -35.76
CA PRO A 138 -0.55 -89.02 -35.11
C PRO A 138 0.26 -90.31 -34.91
N PRO A 139 0.05 -91.05 -33.80
CA PRO A 139 0.80 -92.27 -33.54
C PRO A 139 0.46 -93.31 -34.61
N LYS A 140 1.50 -93.88 -35.24
CA LYS A 140 1.36 -95.04 -36.15
C LYS A 140 0.76 -96.20 -35.35
N ALA A 141 -0.42 -96.66 -35.77
CA ALA A 141 -1.01 -97.90 -35.27
C ALA A 141 -0.09 -99.08 -35.63
N SER A 142 0.47 -99.73 -34.62
CA SER A 142 1.19 -101.00 -34.75
C SER A 142 0.26 -102.16 -34.37
N LYS A 143 -0.05 -103.03 -35.33
CA LYS A 143 -0.44 -104.46 -35.22
C LYS A 143 -1.18 -104.82 -36.52
N LYS A 144 -1.01 -105.99 -37.14
CA LYS A 144 -0.79 -107.32 -36.58
C LYS A 144 -0.30 -108.22 -37.72
N GLY A 145 0.71 -109.04 -37.47
CA GLY A 145 1.14 -110.08 -38.42
C GLY A 145 0.01 -111.05 -38.75
N LYS A 146 0.03 -111.57 -39.97
CA LYS A 146 -0.72 -112.77 -40.35
C LYS A 146 0.24 -113.70 -41.11
N LYS A 147 0.49 -114.82 -40.46
CA LYS A 147 1.31 -115.98 -40.84
C LYS A 147 0.44 -116.92 -41.69
N GLY A 148 1.05 -117.67 -42.61
CA GLY A 148 0.46 -118.80 -43.34
C GLY A 148 0.18 -118.45 -44.81
N LYS A 149 0.64 -119.22 -45.79
CA LYS A 149 0.99 -120.64 -45.84
C LYS A 149 1.97 -120.87 -46.99
#